data_AF-A0AAT9ID32-F1
#
_entry.id   AF-A0AAT9ID32-F1
#
_cell.length_a   1.000
_cell.length_b   1.000
_cell.length_c   1.000
_cell.angle_alpha   90.00
_cell.angle_beta   90.00
_cell.angle_gamma   90.00
#
_symmetry.space_group_name_H-M   'P 1'
#
loop_
_entity.id
_entity.type
_entity.pdbx_description
1 polymer ?
#
loop_
_entity_poly.entity_id
_entity_poly.type
_entity_poly.pdbx_seq_one_letter_code
_entity_poly.pdbx_strand_id
1 'polypeptide(L)' 'MITEERAFYILQLEHTATAEEIVARYETLKDQYNRVKDETEDLRTRLAYQLKQIELDDVFIFLRRKQRI' A
#
# COMPACT_ATOMS: atom_id res chain seq x y z
N MET A 1 -0.95 1.72 -15.63
CA MET A 1 -2.18 0.93 -15.36
C MET A 1 -1.87 0.02 -14.19
N ILE A 2 -2.62 0.09 -13.09
CA ILE A 2 -2.44 -0.85 -11.96
C ILE A 2 -2.96 -2.21 -12.42
N THR A 3 -2.07 -3.21 -12.44
CA THR A 3 -2.41 -4.60 -12.70
C THR A 3 -2.52 -5.35 -11.39
N GLU A 4 -3.22 -6.48 -11.41
CA GLU A 4 -3.43 -7.30 -10.22
C GLU A 4 -2.12 -7.86 -9.66
N GLU A 5 -1.21 -8.31 -10.53
CA GLU A 5 0.16 -8.72 -10.15
C GLU A 5 0.93 -7.60 -9.45
N ARG A 6 0.81 -6.36 -9.95
CA ARG A 6 1.51 -5.22 -9.36
C ARG A 6 0.91 -4.83 -8.02
N ALA A 7 -0.40 -4.99 -7.86
CA ALA A 7 -1.10 -4.76 -6.59
C ALA A 7 -0.64 -5.74 -5.50
N PHE A 8 -0.59 -7.03 -5.81
CA PHE A 8 -0.08 -8.06 -4.89
C PHE A 8 1.42 -7.88 -4.60
N TYR A 9 2.21 -7.51 -5.60
CA TYR A 9 3.63 -7.20 -5.42
C TYR A 9 3.87 -6.02 -4.45
N ILE A 10 3.10 -4.94 -4.59
CA ILE A 10 3.22 -3.76 -3.71
C ILE A 10 2.84 -4.08 -2.27
N LEU A 11 1.81 -4.91 -2.06
CA LEU A 11 1.45 -5.40 -0.74
C LEU A 11 2.37 -6.50 -0.22
N GLN A 12 3.25 -7.05 -1.07
CA GLN A 12 4.08 -8.21 -0.79
C GLN A 12 3.24 -9.41 -0.34
N LEU A 13 2.12 -9.62 -1.04
CA LEU A 13 1.19 -10.72 -0.81
C LEU A 13 1.21 -11.68 -2.00
N GLU A 14 0.85 -12.94 -1.74
CA GLU A 14 0.56 -13.88 -2.82
C GLU A 14 -0.81 -13.60 -3.43
N HIS A 15 -1.01 -14.04 -4.67
CA HIS A 15 -2.29 -13.90 -5.40
C HIS A 15 -3.45 -14.65 -4.74
N THR A 16 -3.14 -15.55 -3.81
CA THR A 16 -4.08 -16.32 -2.99
C THR A 16 -4.51 -15.60 -1.71
N ALA A 17 -3.94 -14.42 -1.43
CA ALA A 17 -4.25 -13.67 -0.21
C ALA A 17 -5.72 -13.26 -0.15
N THR A 18 -6.30 -13.45 1.03
CA THR A 18 -7.67 -13.13 1.36
C THR A 18 -7.87 -11.62 1.53
N ALA A 19 -9.12 -11.19 1.48
CA ALA A 19 -9.53 -9.81 1.75
C ALA A 19 -8.98 -9.28 3.08
N GLU A 20 -9.00 -10.11 4.12
CA GLU A 20 -8.55 -9.77 5.47
C GLU A 20 -7.02 -9.59 5.52
N GLU A 21 -6.27 -10.47 4.86
CA GLU A 21 -4.81 -10.34 4.75
C GLU A 21 -4.40 -9.09 3.97
N ILE A 22 -5.16 -8.74 2.91
CA ILE A 22 -4.95 -7.52 2.13
C ILE A 22 -5.14 -6.28 2.99
N VAL A 23 -6.22 -6.23 3.78
CA VAL A 23 -6.50 -5.10 4.69
C VAL A 23 -5.43 -5.00 5.78
N ALA A 24 -5.12 -6.09 6.45
CA ALA A 24 -4.11 -6.11 7.52
C ALA A 24 -2.73 -5.67 7.00
N ARG A 25 -2.36 -6.11 5.79
CA ARG A 25 -1.10 -5.74 5.18
C ARG A 25 -1.06 -4.28 4.74
N TYR A 26 -2.17 -3.78 4.18
CA TYR A 26 -2.34 -2.37 3.84
C TYR A 26 -2.19 -1.48 5.08
N GLU A 27 -2.86 -1.80 6.19
CA GLU A 27 -2.76 -1.04 7.44
C GLU A 27 -1.33 -1.03 7.98
N THR A 28 -0.67 -2.20 7.98
CA THR A 28 0.73 -2.32 8.42
C THR A 28 1.67 -1.44 7.60
N LEU A 29 1.56 -1.46 6.27
CA LEU A 29 2.42 -0.67 5.39
C LEU A 29 2.14 0.83 5.50
N LYS A 30 0.85 1.20 5.65
CA LYS A 30 0.44 2.59 5.84
C LYS A 30 1.02 3.18 7.12
N ASP A 31 0.96 2.43 8.23
CA ASP A 31 1.53 2.85 9.50
C ASP A 31 3.06 2.97 9.44
N GLN A 32 3.73 2.04 8.76
CA GLN A 32 5.18 2.13 8.53
C GLN A 32 5.55 3.39 7.74
N TYR A 33 4.81 3.69 6.66
CA TYR A 33 5.07 4.88 5.86
C TYR A 33 4.77 6.18 6.63
N ASN A 34 3.74 6.18 7.48
CA ASN A 34 3.47 7.33 8.35
C ASN A 34 4.59 7.55 9.35
N ARG A 35 5.06 6.50 10.04
CA ARG A 35 6.18 6.62 10.99
C ARG A 35 7.43 7.19 10.33
N VAL A 36 7.84 6.65 9.18
CA VAL A 36 9.04 7.15 8.49
C VAL A 36 8.87 8.59 8.03
N LYS A 37 7.68 8.97 7.54
CA LYS A 37 7.37 10.35 7.14
C LYS A 37 7.41 11.33 8.32
N ASP A 38 7.00 10.90 9.50
CA ASP A 38 6.94 11.73 10.71
C ASP A 38 8.31 11.83 11.40
N GLU A 39 9.13 10.77 11.33
CA GLU A 39 10.49 10.73 11.88
C GLU A 39 11.53 11.40 10.98
N THR A 40 11.24 11.51 9.67
CA THR A 40 12.14 12.11 8.69
C THR A 40 11.96 13.62 8.61
N GLU A 41 13.05 14.37 8.82
CA GLU A 41 13.08 15.82 8.55
C GLU A 41 13.39 16.16 7.08
N ASP A 42 14.04 15.23 6.35
CA ASP A 42 14.39 15.41 4.94
C ASP A 42 13.15 15.44 4.02
N LEU A 43 12.95 16.57 3.35
CA LEU A 43 11.80 16.82 2.48
C LEU A 43 11.72 15.80 1.33
N ARG A 44 12.86 15.39 0.77
CA ARG A 44 12.89 14.46 -0.37
C ARG A 44 12.41 13.07 0.05
N THR A 45 12.86 12.61 1.21
CA THR A 45 12.44 11.34 1.80
C THR A 45 10.96 11.40 2.18
N ARG A 46 10.47 12.49 2.80
CA ARG A 46 9.03 12.68 3.07
C ARG A 46 8.19 12.60 1.79
N LEU A 47 8.62 13.27 0.72
CA LEU A 47 7.90 13.27 -0.55
C LEU A 47 7.86 11.86 -1.18
N ALA A 48 8.96 11.12 -1.12
CA ALA A 48 9.02 9.75 -1.61
C ALA A 48 8.06 8.83 -0.83
N TYR A 49 7.98 8.97 0.49
CA TYR A 49 7.04 8.20 1.30
C TYR A 49 5.58 8.62 1.09
N GLN A 50 5.31 9.90 0.84
CA GLN A 50 3.98 10.35 0.42
C GLN A 50 3.56 9.72 -0.92
N LEU A 51 4.45 9.66 -1.90
CA LEU A 51 4.17 8.99 -3.18
C LEU A 51 3.90 7.50 -2.99
N LYS A 52 4.66 6.82 -2.11
CA LYS A 52 4.40 5.42 -1.76
C LYS A 52 3.06 5.21 -1.08
N GLN A 53 2.60 6.15 -0.24
CA GLN A 53 1.28 6.09 0.36
C GLN A 53 0.17 6.20 -0.69
N ILE A 54 0.31 7.13 -1.65
CA ILE A 54 -0.66 7.28 -2.74
C ILE A 54 -0.73 6.00 -3.59
N GLU A 55 0.42 5.42 -3.95
CA GLU A 55 0.47 4.17 -4.72
C GLU A 55 -0.17 3.00 -3.93
N LEU A 56 0.06 2.94 -2.62
CA LEU A 56 -0.54 1.94 -1.73
C LEU A 56 -2.07 2.09 -1.66
N ASP A 57 -2.58 3.31 -1.51
CA ASP A 57 -4.01 3.61 -1.46
C ASP A 57 -4.70 3.25 -2.78
N ASP A 58 -4.10 3.57 -3.92
CA ASP A 58 -4.63 3.24 -5.24
C ASP A 58 -4.71 1.72 -5.47
N VAL A 59 -3.66 1.00 -5.04
CA VAL A 59 -3.62 -0.48 -5.08
C VAL A 59 -4.71 -1.08 -4.20
N PHE A 60 -4.91 -0.55 -2.99
CA PHE A 60 -5.94 -1.02 -2.09
C PHE A 60 -7.34 -0.80 -2.67
N ILE A 61 -7.61 0.38 -3.24
CA ILE A 61 -8.88 0.68 -3.93
C ILE A 61 -9.11 -0.25 -5.12
N PHE A 62 -8.06 -0.55 -5.90
CA PHE A 62 -8.14 -1.48 -7.01
C PHE A 62 -8.53 -2.89 -6.56
N LEU A 63 -7.83 -3.45 -5.57
CA LEU A 63 -8.10 -4.78 -5.02
C LEU A 63 -9.49 -4.85 -4.39
N ARG A 64 -9.88 -3.82 -3.63
CA ARG A 64 -11.21 -3.71 -3.04
C ARG A 64 -12.32 -3.77 -4.09
N ARG A 65 -12.17 -3.01 -5.19
CA ARG A 65 -13.13 -3.03 -6.31
C ARG A 65 -13.18 -4.38 -7.02
N LYS A 66 -12.05 -5.06 -7.15
CA LYS A 66 -11.93 -6.38 -7.80
C LYS A 66 -12.52 -7.51 -6.98
N GLN A 67 -12.19 -7.56 -5.69
CA GLN A 67 -12.62 -8.62 -4.78
C GLN A 67 -14.02 -8.37 -4.18
N ARG A 68 -14.65 -7.21 -4.49
CA ARG A 68 -15.96 -6.78 -3.95
C ARG A 68 -15.99 -6.79 -2.41
N ILE A 69 -14.92 -6.30 -1.79
CA ILE A 69 -14.78 -6.12 -0.33
C ILE A 69 -15.36 -4.76 0.10
#